data_AF-A0A3D3H2V9-F1
#
_entry.id   AF-A0A3D3H2V9-F1
#
_cell.length_a   1.000
_cell.length_b   1.000
_cell.length_c   1.000
_cell.angle_alpha   90.00
_cell.angle_beta   90.00
_cell.angle_gamma   90.00
#
_symmetry.space_group_name_H-M   'P 1'
#
loop_
_entity.id
_entity.type
_entity.pdbx_description
1 polymer ?
#
loop_
_entity_poly.entity_id
_entity_poly.type
_entity_poly.pdbx_seq_one_letter_code
_entity_poly.pdbx_strand_id
1 'polypeptide(L)'
;MSSSLFAPPRFSDLAAAAAGEKPLTWRQRRARFRQIWGLARRHGLLPFRKLDFSYDPATAEVRARQAQGLREALEEAGGGFIKAGQLLSTRDDVLPSEWVRELSRLQKEVNPAPPAQIEELLERELGERRGRF
;
A
#
# COMPACT_ATOMS: atom_id res chain seq x y z
N MET A 1 -24.08 -18.63 -7.82
CA MET A 1 -23.75 -17.50 -8.71
C MET A 1 -22.48 -16.86 -8.21
N SER A 2 -21.52 -16.70 -9.12
CA SER A 2 -20.11 -16.40 -8.86
C SER A 2 -19.94 -14.97 -8.32
N SER A 3 -19.15 -14.81 -7.27
CA SER A 3 -18.73 -13.49 -6.77
C SER A 3 -17.25 -13.54 -6.42
N SER A 4 -16.43 -13.66 -7.47
CA SER A 4 -15.08 -13.08 -7.50
C SER A 4 -15.24 -11.61 -7.86
N LEU A 5 -14.63 -10.65 -7.18
CA LEU A 5 -13.29 -10.15 -7.52
C LEU A 5 -12.92 -9.06 -6.50
N PHE A 6 -11.62 -8.77 -6.44
CA PHE A 6 -11.03 -7.54 -5.86
C PHE A 6 -10.62 -7.58 -4.37
N ALA A 7 -9.74 -8.51 -4.02
CA ALA A 7 -8.74 -8.24 -2.98
C ALA A 7 -7.43 -7.87 -3.70
N PRO A 8 -6.90 -6.65 -3.55
CA PRO A 8 -5.69 -6.24 -4.26
C PRO A 8 -4.52 -7.14 -3.85
N PRO A 9 -3.82 -7.75 -4.82
CA PRO A 9 -2.73 -8.66 -4.55
C PRO A 9 -1.55 -7.90 -3.92
N ARG A 10 -0.79 -8.55 -3.05
CA ARG A 10 0.54 -8.04 -2.71
C ARG A 10 1.46 -8.24 -3.92
N PHE A 11 2.48 -7.39 -4.04
CA PHE A 11 3.50 -7.60 -5.06
C PHE A 11 4.25 -8.94 -4.87
N SER A 12 4.41 -9.40 -3.63
CA SER A 12 4.93 -10.74 -3.32
C SER A 12 4.04 -11.85 -3.89
N ASP A 13 2.72 -11.65 -3.96
CA ASP A 13 1.78 -12.66 -4.48
C ASP A 13 1.88 -12.76 -6.01
N LEU A 14 2.20 -11.64 -6.67
CA LEU A 14 2.47 -11.61 -8.11
C LEU A 14 3.84 -12.22 -8.44
N ALA A 15 4.85 -11.98 -7.60
CA ALA A 15 6.16 -12.60 -7.70
C ALA A 15 6.09 -14.13 -7.46
N ALA A 16 5.35 -14.58 -6.44
CA ALA A 16 5.13 -16.00 -6.16
C ALA A 16 4.37 -16.70 -7.30
N ALA A 17 3.37 -16.03 -7.89
CA ALA A 17 2.67 -16.54 -9.06
C ALA A 17 3.59 -16.65 -10.30
N ALA A 18 4.51 -15.71 -10.50
CA ALA A 18 5.52 -15.76 -11.55
C ALA A 18 6.58 -16.86 -11.32
N ALA A 19 6.86 -17.18 -10.06
CA ALA A 19 7.75 -18.28 -9.65
C ALA A 19 7.12 -19.68 -9.71
N GLY A 20 5.88 -19.81 -10.21
CA GLY A 20 5.18 -21.10 -10.34
C GLY A 20 4.59 -21.65 -9.04
N GLU A 21 4.57 -20.87 -7.96
CA GLU A 21 3.94 -21.28 -6.71
C GLU A 21 2.40 -21.21 -6.80
N LYS A 22 1.72 -22.11 -6.07
CA LYS A 22 0.25 -22.16 -6.09
C LYS A 22 -0.33 -20.82 -5.61
N PRO A 23 -1.22 -20.17 -6.38
CA PRO A 23 -1.77 -18.87 -6.01
C PRO A 23 -2.59 -18.97 -4.71
N LEU A 24 -2.51 -17.92 -3.88
CA LEU A 24 -3.24 -17.82 -2.61
C LEU A 24 -4.73 -18.14 -2.77
N THR A 25 -5.26 -18.91 -1.82
CA THR A 25 -6.66 -19.36 -1.79
C THR A 25 -7.62 -18.21 -1.53
N TRP A 26 -8.84 -18.31 -2.07
CA TRP A 26 -9.89 -17.29 -1.94
C TRP A 26 -10.24 -16.95 -0.47
N ARG A 27 -10.05 -17.89 0.47
CA ARG A 27 -10.25 -17.66 1.93
C ARG A 27 -9.22 -16.69 2.50
N GLN A 28 -7.95 -16.82 2.10
CA GLN A 28 -6.86 -15.92 2.52
C GLN A 28 -7.08 -14.51 1.97
N ARG A 29 -7.55 -14.40 0.71
CA ARG A 29 -7.93 -13.12 0.07
C ARG A 29 -9.06 -12.41 0.82
N ARG A 30 -10.07 -13.16 1.26
CA ARG A 30 -11.24 -12.63 1.98
C ARG A 30 -10.92 -12.21 3.41
N ALA A 31 -10.00 -12.90 4.09
CA ALA A 31 -9.50 -12.50 5.40
C ALA A 31 -8.73 -11.17 5.36
N ARG A 32 -7.87 -10.99 4.35
CA ARG A 32 -7.12 -9.75 4.13
C ARG A 32 -8.02 -8.56 3.82
N PHE A 33 -9.07 -8.76 3.03
CA PHE A 33 -10.05 -7.71 2.77
C PHE A 33 -10.68 -7.19 4.06
N ARG A 34 -11.12 -8.09 4.95
CA ARG A 34 -11.65 -7.68 6.27
C ARG A 34 -10.65 -6.89 7.09
N GLN A 35 -9.36 -7.25 7.04
CA GLN A 35 -8.30 -6.51 7.71
C GLN A 35 -8.19 -5.08 7.15
N ILE A 36 -8.09 -4.91 5.83
CA ILE A 36 -7.99 -3.60 5.16
C ILE A 36 -9.21 -2.73 5.47
N TRP A 37 -10.42 -3.30 5.45
CA TRP A 37 -11.64 -2.57 5.83
C TRP A 37 -11.65 -2.18 7.32
N GLY A 38 -11.04 -2.99 8.18
CA GLY A 38 -10.78 -2.63 9.57
C GLY A 38 -9.83 -1.45 9.71
N LEU A 39 -8.74 -1.43 8.93
CA LEU A 39 -7.77 -0.32 8.90
C LEU A 39 -8.42 0.99 8.45
N ALA A 40 -9.20 0.95 7.37
CA ALA A 40 -9.91 2.12 6.87
C ALA A 40 -10.90 2.69 7.91
N ARG A 41 -11.59 1.82 8.68
CA ARG A 41 -12.42 2.29 9.80
C ARG A 41 -11.60 2.87 10.94
N ARG A 42 -10.52 2.20 11.33
CA ARG A 42 -9.65 2.60 12.46
C ARG A 42 -9.03 3.97 12.23
N HIS A 43 -8.64 4.26 10.99
CA HIS A 43 -7.99 5.50 10.60
C HIS A 43 -8.96 6.59 10.13
N GLY A 44 -10.27 6.44 10.38
CA GLY A 44 -11.26 7.49 10.13
C GLY A 44 -11.60 7.75 8.66
N LEU A 45 -11.23 6.86 7.75
CA LEU A 45 -11.50 6.98 6.31
C LEU A 45 -12.96 6.65 5.94
N LEU A 46 -13.70 6.08 6.88
CA LEU A 46 -15.09 5.70 6.71
C LEU A 46 -16.01 6.52 7.63
N PRO A 47 -17.14 7.05 7.10
CA PRO A 47 -17.59 6.95 5.71
C PRO A 47 -16.82 7.90 4.78
N PHE A 48 -16.44 7.42 3.58
CA PHE A 48 -15.66 8.18 2.59
C PHE A 48 -16.26 9.53 2.21
N ARG A 49 -17.59 9.70 2.32
CA ARG A 49 -18.28 10.99 2.07
C ARG A 49 -17.86 12.13 3.01
N LYS A 50 -17.20 11.81 4.13
CA LYS A 50 -16.71 12.82 5.09
C LYS A 50 -15.29 13.27 4.78
N LEU A 51 -14.61 12.63 3.82
CA LEU A 51 -13.30 13.06 3.39
C LEU A 51 -13.42 14.36 2.61
N ASP A 52 -12.61 15.32 3.00
CA ASP A 52 -12.59 16.65 2.42
C ASP A 52 -11.46 16.74 1.40
N PHE A 53 -11.87 16.94 0.13
CA PHE A 53 -10.98 17.19 -1.00
C PHE A 53 -11.15 18.60 -1.57
N SER A 54 -11.86 19.48 -0.84
CA SER A 54 -11.96 20.89 -1.21
C SER A 54 -10.61 21.61 -1.03
N TYR A 55 -10.51 22.79 -1.63
CA TYR A 55 -9.36 23.68 -1.49
C TYR A 55 -9.67 24.86 -0.54
N ASP A 56 -10.69 24.72 0.31
CA ASP A 56 -11.06 25.75 1.28
C ASP A 56 -9.96 25.86 2.38
N PRO A 57 -9.34 27.03 2.60
CA PRO A 57 -8.39 27.22 3.67
C PRO A 57 -8.95 26.91 5.06
N ALA A 58 -10.26 27.13 5.28
CA ALA A 58 -10.90 26.92 6.58
C ALA A 58 -10.90 25.45 7.02
N THR A 59 -10.76 24.51 6.09
CA THR A 59 -10.78 23.07 6.38
C THR A 59 -9.41 22.40 6.24
N ALA A 60 -8.34 23.18 6.08
CA ALA A 60 -6.97 22.68 5.93
C ALA A 60 -6.56 21.70 7.06
N GLU A 61 -6.87 22.03 8.33
CA GLU A 61 -6.58 21.15 9.47
C GLU A 61 -7.40 19.85 9.47
N VAL A 62 -8.61 19.88 8.91
CA VAL A 62 -9.43 18.67 8.76
C VAL A 62 -8.81 17.77 7.70
N ARG A 63 -8.42 18.34 6.54
CA ARG A 63 -7.73 17.61 5.48
C ARG A 63 -6.42 17.01 5.94
N ALA A 64 -5.60 17.75 6.68
CA ALA A 64 -4.34 17.24 7.21
C ALA A 64 -4.53 15.99 8.09
N ARG A 65 -5.52 16.01 8.99
CA ARG A 65 -5.87 14.86 9.84
C ARG A 65 -6.37 13.66 9.03
N GLN A 66 -7.20 13.91 8.03
CA GLN A 66 -7.72 12.85 7.15
C GLN A 66 -6.63 12.24 6.26
N ALA A 67 -5.75 13.09 5.73
CA ALA A 67 -4.61 12.68 4.94
C ALA A 67 -3.62 11.83 5.74
N GLN A 68 -3.36 12.20 6.99
CA GLN A 68 -2.59 11.38 7.92
C GLN A 68 -3.24 10.00 8.12
N GLY A 69 -4.54 9.94 8.40
CA GLY A 69 -5.25 8.66 8.55
C GLY A 69 -5.17 7.80 7.28
N LEU A 70 -5.22 8.42 6.09
CA LEU A 70 -5.04 7.68 4.84
C LEU A 70 -3.63 7.13 4.70
N ARG A 71 -2.61 7.95 4.99
CA ARG A 71 -1.20 7.53 4.96
C ARG A 71 -0.99 6.30 5.84
N GLU A 72 -1.40 6.37 7.11
CA GLU A 72 -1.25 5.28 8.08
C GLU A 72 -2.01 4.01 7.65
N ALA A 73 -3.22 4.16 7.10
CA ALA A 73 -3.96 3.03 6.57
C ALA A 73 -3.28 2.36 5.37
N LEU A 74 -2.66 3.15 4.48
CA LEU A 74 -1.92 2.63 3.32
C LEU A 74 -0.60 1.95 3.74
N GLU A 75 0.11 2.51 4.71
CA GLU A 75 1.31 1.92 5.34
C GLU A 75 0.97 0.56 5.96
N GLU A 76 -0.05 0.51 6.82
CA GLU A 76 -0.45 -0.70 7.54
C GLU A 76 -1.06 -1.75 6.58
N ALA A 77 -1.71 -1.32 5.48
CA ALA A 77 -2.18 -2.23 4.43
C ALA A 77 -1.01 -2.89 3.67
N GLY A 78 0.05 -2.12 3.42
CA GLY A 78 1.29 -2.56 2.79
C GLY A 78 1.17 -2.88 1.29
N GLY A 79 2.27 -3.32 0.69
CA GLY A 79 2.29 -3.84 -0.68
C GLY A 79 1.82 -2.84 -1.74
N GLY A 80 0.81 -3.20 -2.53
CA GLY A 80 0.29 -2.35 -3.61
C GLY A 80 -0.35 -1.05 -3.13
N PHE A 81 -0.82 -0.98 -1.89
CA PHE A 81 -1.43 0.24 -1.34
C PHE A 81 -0.41 1.35 -1.06
N ILE A 82 0.78 1.00 -0.59
CA ILE A 82 1.88 1.95 -0.44
C ILE A 82 2.19 2.59 -1.80
N LYS A 83 2.30 1.77 -2.85
CA LYS A 83 2.54 2.25 -4.22
C LYS A 83 1.41 3.12 -4.75
N ALA A 84 0.16 2.79 -4.45
CA ALA A 84 -0.98 3.63 -4.81
C ALA A 84 -0.90 5.01 -4.12
N GLY A 85 -0.54 5.04 -2.83
CA GLY A 85 -0.31 6.30 -2.12
C GLY A 85 0.86 7.11 -2.69
N GLN A 86 1.95 6.45 -3.06
CA GLN A 86 3.10 7.09 -3.72
C GLN A 86 2.75 7.67 -5.09
N LEU A 87 1.90 7.01 -5.88
CA LEU A 87 1.42 7.55 -7.16
C LEU A 87 0.44 8.72 -6.96
N LEU A 88 -0.42 8.63 -5.94
CA LEU A 88 -1.34 9.72 -5.61
C LEU A 88 -0.58 10.96 -5.11
N SER A 89 0.52 10.78 -4.37
CA SER A 89 1.31 11.89 -3.87
C SER A 89 2.04 12.69 -4.94
N THR A 90 2.11 12.20 -6.18
CA THR A 90 2.67 12.97 -7.31
C THR A 90 1.60 13.75 -8.09
N ARG A 91 0.33 13.70 -7.66
CA ARG A 91 -0.82 14.33 -8.33
C ARG A 91 -1.28 15.56 -7.55
N ASP A 92 -0.44 16.59 -7.53
CA ASP A 92 -0.74 17.90 -6.95
C ASP A 92 -1.82 18.68 -7.71
N ASP A 93 -2.13 18.24 -8.93
CA ASP A 93 -3.23 18.74 -9.76
C ASP A 93 -4.61 18.27 -9.30
N VAL A 94 -4.69 17.15 -8.56
CA VAL A 94 -5.97 16.54 -8.15
C VAL A 94 -6.18 16.61 -6.64
N LEU A 95 -5.11 16.61 -5.85
CA LEU A 95 -5.18 16.53 -4.40
C LEU A 95 -4.79 17.86 -3.73
N PRO A 96 -5.56 18.31 -2.72
CA PRO A 96 -5.15 19.44 -1.90
C PRO A 96 -3.78 19.21 -1.26
N SER A 97 -3.07 20.31 -1.00
CA SER A 97 -1.66 20.27 -0.59
C SER A 97 -1.40 19.44 0.68
N GLU A 98 -2.37 19.35 1.59
CA GLU A 98 -2.28 18.57 2.82
C GLU A 98 -2.25 17.06 2.53
N TRP A 99 -3.04 16.62 1.55
CA TRP A 99 -3.05 15.23 1.08
C TRP A 99 -1.73 14.85 0.40
N VAL A 100 -1.26 15.69 -0.53
CA VAL A 100 0.01 15.51 -1.23
C VAL A 100 1.17 15.42 -0.24
N ARG A 101 1.21 16.34 0.73
CA ARG A 101 2.28 16.41 1.74
C ARG A 101 2.33 15.15 2.61
N GLU A 102 1.19 14.67 3.09
CA GLU A 102 1.15 13.46 3.91
C GLU A 102 1.46 12.19 3.12
N LEU A 103 0.88 12.03 1.93
CA LEU A 103 1.13 10.85 1.10
C LEU A 103 2.57 10.80 0.57
N SER A 104 3.23 11.95 0.39
CA SER A 104 4.64 12.00 -0.02
C SER A 104 5.58 11.35 1.01
N ARG A 105 5.17 11.23 2.27
CA ARG A 105 5.96 10.56 3.31
C ARG A 105 6.08 9.05 3.07
N LEU A 106 5.12 8.45 2.36
CA LEU A 106 5.17 7.05 1.91
C LEU A 106 6.36 6.75 1.00
N GLN A 107 6.97 7.77 0.39
CA GLN A 107 8.15 7.62 -0.46
C GLN A 107 9.45 7.56 0.35
N LYS A 108 9.47 8.11 1.57
CA LYS A 108 10.69 8.33 2.36
C LYS A 108 10.92 7.27 3.44
N GLU A 109 9.87 6.59 3.91
CA GLU A 109 9.97 5.59 4.98
C GLU A 109 9.84 4.17 4.42
N VAL A 110 10.88 3.70 3.73
CA VAL A 110 10.99 2.27 3.43
C VAL A 110 11.74 1.62 4.58
N ASN A 111 11.00 0.91 5.44
CA ASN A 111 11.62 0.13 6.50
C ASN A 111 12.52 -0.93 5.84
N PRO A 112 13.85 -0.91 6.06
CA PRO A 112 14.74 -1.85 5.41
C PRO A 112 14.35 -3.27 5.81
N ALA A 113 14.31 -4.18 4.84
CA ALA A 113 14.06 -5.59 5.11
C ALA A 113 15.18 -6.15 6.02
N PRO A 114 14.90 -7.14 6.88
CA PRO A 114 15.92 -7.77 7.70
C PRO A 114 17.10 -8.25 6.84
N PRO A 115 18.36 -7.96 7.22
CA PRO A 115 19.53 -8.29 6.41
C PRO A 115 19.57 -9.75 5.97
N ALA A 116 19.19 -10.67 6.86
CA ALA A 116 19.14 -12.11 6.56
C ALA A 116 18.21 -12.47 5.39
N GLN A 117 17.06 -11.79 5.25
CA GLN A 117 16.14 -12.03 4.13
C GLN A 117 16.68 -11.42 2.82
N ILE A 118 17.44 -10.33 2.93
CA ILE A 118 18.12 -9.70 1.78
C ILE A 118 19.26 -10.60 1.30
N GLU A 119 20.07 -11.13 2.21
CA GLU A 119 21.18 -12.04 1.89
C GLU A 119 20.68 -13.33 1.24
N GLU A 120 19.66 -13.99 1.80
CA GLU A 120 19.08 -15.21 1.22
C GLU A 120 18.49 -14.97 -0.19
N LEU A 121 17.84 -13.81 -0.39
CA LEU A 121 17.31 -13.43 -1.70
C LEU A 121 18.44 -13.11 -2.70
N LEU A 122 19.47 -12.38 -2.27
CA LEU A 122 20.63 -12.06 -3.10
C LEU A 122 21.41 -13.33 -3.46
N GLU A 123 21.57 -14.29 -2.55
CA GLU A 123 22.20 -15.57 -2.82
C GLU A 123 21.41 -16.41 -3.83
N ARG A 124 20.07 -16.43 -3.74
CA ARG A 124 19.23 -17.08 -4.77
C ARG A 124 19.36 -16.43 -6.15
N GLU A 125 19.33 -15.10 -6.23
CA GLU A 125 19.27 -14.36 -7.50
C GLU A 125 20.66 -14.15 -8.14
N LEU A 126 21.72 -14.01 -7.34
CA LEU A 126 23.09 -13.75 -7.81
C LEU A 126 24.02 -14.97 -7.69
N GLY A 127 23.65 -15.98 -6.89
CA GLY A 127 24.40 -17.24 -6.77
C GLY A 127 24.50 -18.00 -8.10
N GLU A 128 23.48 -17.92 -8.96
CA GLU A 128 23.54 -18.49 -10.32
C GLU A 128 24.48 -17.73 -11.27
N ARG A 129 24.83 -16.47 -10.97
CA ARG A 129 25.60 -15.60 -11.87
C ARG A 129 27.10 -15.56 -11.58
N ARG A 130 27.55 -16.15 -10.45
CA ARG A 130 28.97 -16.20 -10.07
C ARG A 130 29.80 -17.32 -10.72
N GLY A 131 29.21 -18.09 -11.65
CA GLY A 131 29.91 -19.18 -12.36
C GLY A 131 30.47 -18.84 -13.74
N ARG A 132 30.38 -17.58 -14.21
CA ARG A 132 30.86 -17.17 -15.55
C ARG A 132 31.54 -15.81 -15.53
N PHE A 133 32.78 -15.77 -15.06
CA PHE A 133 33.77 -14.76 -15.42
C PHE A 133 35.12 -15.46 -15.57
#